data_AF-A0A3N5PE23-F1
#
_entry.id   AF-A0A3N5PE23-F1
#
_cell.length_a   1.000
_cell.length_b   1.000
_cell.length_c   1.000
_cell.angle_alpha   90.00
_cell.angle_beta   90.00
_cell.angle_gamma   90.00
#
_symmetry.space_group_name_H-M   'P 1'
#
loop_
_entity.id
_entity.type
_entity.pdbx_description
1 polymer ?
#
loop_
_entity_poly.entity_id
_entity_poly.type
_entity_poly.pdbx_seq_one_letter_code
_entity_poly.pdbx_strand_id
1 'polypeptide(L)'
;IPLLAEKTEREITALNPEMVSDWRRVLDQAPSLPDLARGPNACIASLWALREKIAASETGLLEWIDRVLEAFSRAKWLAGESLALSERLRQSVQELSASINMRFLYNTKRRLFSIGFNVSEARLDRAFYDLLASEARLGSFIAIARGDVPVEHWFAMGRPFGAVGRYRALLSWTGTMFEYLMPLLFQRSYGHSLLGKADREAVAIQIAYGRKHRVPWGVSESAFSDIDLHQIYQYHAFGVPELGLKRGLAEKIVIAPYASMLAVGTAPAETVSNLKRLAKLGLLSDYGYYEALDYSRPSGRAGEHGTIVRAYMAHHQAMSFLALTNFLNNNVIQQYFHADPRVATNEPLLYERILNFPPLHHIETRERVSSVAVTGEAAPAVSQFDTPHTAAPKTQLLSNGRYALMLTNAGGGYSRFNDSDITRWRSDRTRDDWGVFCYLHDTDSGRLWCNTYHPTGGKVEPYNAHFALDRAVFRRVDHDIENETEVIVALEDDVEIRRMTLINRSNRIRRIDLTSYLELALAPHNADVQHPAFNKLFIETEALPEQQTLLAFRRLRSSKESSIYVAHRLTPEQAEPGDWRFETDRRRFIGRGRSLADPMGATREPGNTQGNVLDPILS
;
A
#
# COMPACT_ATOMS: atom_id res chain seq x y z
N ILE A 1 -22.55 -45.84 -11.96
CA ILE A 1 -22.62 -46.59 -10.69
C ILE A 1 -24.07 -46.76 -10.21
N PRO A 2 -24.89 -45.71 -9.97
CA PRO A 2 -26.27 -45.90 -9.49
C PRO A 2 -27.12 -46.81 -10.38
N LEU A 3 -27.05 -46.64 -11.71
CA LEU A 3 -27.76 -47.49 -12.68
C LEU A 3 -27.33 -48.96 -12.63
N LEU A 4 -26.02 -49.22 -12.44
CA LEU A 4 -25.51 -50.59 -12.33
C LEU A 4 -25.95 -51.26 -11.02
N ALA A 5 -26.17 -50.47 -9.97
CA ALA A 5 -26.63 -50.94 -8.66
C ALA A 5 -28.14 -51.19 -8.59
N GLU A 6 -28.92 -50.86 -9.64
CA GLU A 6 -30.36 -51.19 -9.71
C GLU A 6 -30.61 -52.71 -9.79
N LYS A 7 -29.58 -53.51 -10.11
CA LYS A 7 -29.65 -54.98 -10.14
C LYS A 7 -28.88 -55.59 -9.00
N THR A 8 -29.44 -56.65 -8.42
CA THR A 8 -28.77 -57.45 -7.39
C THR A 8 -27.79 -58.42 -8.02
N GLU A 9 -26.81 -58.87 -7.23
CA GLU A 9 -25.86 -59.88 -7.68
C GLU A 9 -26.55 -61.17 -8.13
N ARG A 10 -27.66 -61.57 -7.49
CA ARG A 10 -28.45 -62.74 -7.90
C ARG A 10 -29.01 -62.56 -9.31
N GLU A 11 -29.53 -61.37 -9.61
CA GLU A 11 -30.01 -61.03 -10.96
C GLU A 11 -28.86 -61.02 -11.97
N ILE A 12 -27.71 -60.41 -11.64
CA ILE A 12 -26.54 -60.40 -12.54
C ILE A 12 -25.97 -61.80 -12.78
N THR A 13 -25.93 -62.65 -11.75
CA THR A 13 -25.46 -64.04 -11.84
C THR A 13 -26.40 -64.87 -12.73
N ALA A 14 -27.71 -64.63 -12.65
CA ALA A 14 -28.69 -65.28 -13.50
C ALA A 14 -28.57 -64.85 -14.98
N LEU A 15 -28.10 -63.63 -15.24
CA LEU A 15 -27.90 -63.09 -16.59
C LEU A 15 -26.59 -63.56 -17.23
N ASN A 16 -25.48 -63.41 -16.52
CA ASN A 16 -24.16 -63.85 -16.95
C ASN A 16 -23.24 -64.05 -15.73
N PRO A 17 -22.99 -65.29 -15.30
CA PRO A 17 -22.11 -65.59 -14.17
C PRO A 17 -20.69 -65.02 -14.31
N GLU A 18 -20.16 -64.93 -15.53
CA GLU A 18 -18.82 -64.42 -15.81
C GLU A 18 -18.72 -62.90 -15.61
N MET A 19 -19.84 -62.18 -15.70
CA MET A 19 -19.89 -60.72 -15.55
C MET A 19 -19.85 -60.25 -14.09
N VAL A 20 -20.19 -61.11 -13.12
CA VAL A 20 -20.35 -60.75 -11.70
C VAL A 20 -19.08 -60.13 -11.11
N SER A 21 -17.90 -60.67 -11.46
CA SER A 21 -16.62 -60.16 -10.97
C SER A 21 -16.34 -58.74 -11.46
N ASP A 22 -16.56 -58.47 -12.75
CA ASP A 22 -16.33 -57.14 -13.33
C ASP A 22 -17.39 -56.14 -12.88
N TRP A 23 -18.65 -56.56 -12.72
CA TRP A 23 -19.72 -55.73 -12.18
C TRP A 23 -19.43 -55.30 -10.74
N ARG A 24 -19.03 -56.22 -9.86
CA ARG A 24 -18.61 -55.90 -8.48
C ARG A 24 -17.45 -54.92 -8.47
N ARG A 25 -16.43 -55.15 -9.30
CA ARG A 25 -15.25 -54.27 -9.38
C ARG A 25 -15.64 -52.82 -9.70
N VAL A 26 -16.57 -52.61 -10.63
CA VAL A 26 -17.04 -51.26 -11.02
C VAL A 26 -17.90 -50.60 -9.94
N LEU A 27 -18.62 -51.39 -9.13
CA LEU A 27 -19.39 -50.87 -7.99
C LEU A 27 -18.50 -50.49 -6.81
N ASP A 28 -17.47 -51.29 -6.54
CA ASP A 28 -16.55 -51.07 -5.43
C ASP A 28 -15.56 -49.93 -5.72
N GLN A 29 -15.12 -49.80 -6.98
CA GLN A 29 -14.16 -48.79 -7.39
C GLN A 29 -14.58 -48.10 -8.68
N ALA A 30 -14.86 -46.80 -8.58
CA ALA A 30 -15.14 -45.99 -9.76
C ALA A 30 -13.91 -45.99 -10.70
N PRO A 31 -14.09 -46.22 -12.01
CA PRO A 31 -13.00 -46.17 -12.99
C PRO A 31 -12.43 -44.75 -13.09
N SER A 32 -11.13 -44.66 -13.39
CA SER A 32 -10.49 -43.36 -13.63
C SER A 32 -10.98 -42.74 -14.95
N LEU A 33 -10.78 -41.43 -15.14
CA LEU A 33 -11.10 -40.77 -16.41
C LEU A 33 -10.40 -41.43 -17.61
N PRO A 34 -9.09 -41.76 -17.56
CA PRO A 34 -8.44 -42.56 -18.60
C PRO A 34 -9.11 -43.92 -18.86
N ASP A 35 -9.49 -44.65 -17.80
CA ASP A 35 -10.12 -45.97 -17.94
C ASP A 35 -11.50 -45.88 -18.58
N LEU A 36 -12.29 -44.86 -18.24
CA LEU A 36 -13.58 -44.59 -18.86
C LEU A 36 -13.45 -44.21 -20.34
N ALA A 37 -12.48 -43.36 -20.66
CA ALA A 37 -12.32 -42.84 -22.02
C ALA A 37 -11.69 -43.87 -22.98
N ARG A 38 -10.69 -44.64 -22.51
CA ARG A 38 -9.81 -45.47 -23.35
C ARG A 38 -9.65 -46.91 -22.88
N GLY A 39 -10.01 -47.23 -21.63
CA GLY A 39 -9.79 -48.54 -21.04
C GLY A 39 -10.75 -49.62 -21.55
N PRO A 40 -10.36 -50.90 -21.46
CA PRO A 40 -11.28 -52.01 -21.69
C PRO A 40 -12.33 -52.03 -20.58
N ASN A 41 -13.62 -52.02 -20.95
CA ASN A 41 -14.73 -52.04 -20.01
C ASN A 41 -15.45 -53.39 -20.11
N ALA A 42 -14.88 -54.42 -19.47
CA ALA A 42 -15.37 -55.80 -19.59
C ALA A 42 -16.84 -55.98 -19.15
N CYS A 43 -17.27 -55.30 -18.08
CA CYS A 43 -18.67 -55.27 -17.67
C CYS A 43 -19.59 -54.71 -18.78
N ILE A 44 -19.18 -53.63 -19.43
CA ILE A 44 -19.95 -53.01 -20.52
C ILE A 44 -19.94 -53.86 -21.79
N ALA A 45 -18.82 -54.50 -22.13
CA ALA A 45 -18.72 -55.42 -23.25
C ALA A 45 -19.65 -56.63 -23.06
N SER A 46 -19.72 -57.17 -21.84
CA SER A 46 -20.66 -58.23 -21.46
C SER A 46 -22.12 -57.79 -21.56
N LEU A 47 -22.44 -56.54 -21.19
CA LEU A 47 -23.79 -55.98 -21.36
C LEU A 47 -24.17 -55.79 -22.83
N TRP A 48 -23.24 -55.36 -23.69
CA TRP A 48 -23.45 -55.30 -25.14
C TRP A 48 -23.73 -56.69 -25.73
N ALA A 49 -22.92 -57.70 -25.39
CA ALA A 49 -23.11 -59.06 -25.86
C ALA A 49 -24.42 -59.69 -25.34
N LEU A 50 -24.85 -59.32 -24.14
CA LEU A 50 -26.11 -59.77 -23.55
C LEU A 50 -27.31 -59.12 -24.25
N ARG A 51 -27.23 -57.83 -24.55
CA ARG A 51 -28.25 -57.07 -25.31
C ARG A 51 -28.58 -57.73 -26.65
N GLU A 52 -27.57 -58.25 -27.37
CA GLU A 52 -27.75 -58.92 -28.67
C GLU A 52 -28.42 -60.29 -28.58
N LYS A 53 -28.41 -60.93 -27.40
CA LYS A 53 -28.92 -62.29 -27.19
C LYS A 53 -30.31 -62.34 -26.55
N ILE A 54 -30.74 -61.27 -25.88
CA ILE A 54 -32.02 -61.24 -25.17
C ILE A 54 -33.20 -61.15 -26.17
N ALA A 55 -34.24 -61.95 -25.94
CA ALA A 55 -35.47 -61.90 -26.72
C ALA A 55 -36.27 -60.61 -26.44
N ALA A 56 -36.93 -60.08 -27.46
CA ALA A 56 -37.72 -58.83 -27.37
C ALA A 56 -38.86 -58.87 -26.33
N SER A 57 -39.21 -60.05 -25.80
CA SER A 57 -40.20 -60.24 -24.74
C SER A 57 -39.72 -59.84 -23.33
N GLU A 58 -38.41 -59.67 -23.09
CA GLU A 58 -37.86 -59.25 -21.78
C GLU A 58 -37.62 -57.74 -21.70
N THR A 59 -38.69 -56.96 -21.84
CA THR A 59 -38.65 -55.49 -21.99
C THR A 59 -37.94 -54.76 -20.85
N GLY A 60 -38.20 -55.11 -19.58
CA GLY A 60 -37.62 -54.41 -18.43
C GLY A 60 -36.11 -54.64 -18.25
N LEU A 61 -35.58 -55.76 -18.72
CA LEU A 61 -34.14 -56.04 -18.71
C LEU A 61 -33.44 -55.29 -19.85
N LEU A 62 -34.01 -55.33 -21.05
CA LEU A 62 -33.53 -54.57 -22.20
C LEU A 62 -33.48 -53.07 -21.91
N GLU A 63 -34.53 -52.52 -21.31
CA GLU A 63 -34.60 -51.10 -20.93
C GLU A 63 -33.50 -50.72 -19.91
N TRP A 64 -33.24 -51.59 -18.92
CA TRP A 64 -32.14 -51.36 -17.97
C TRP A 64 -30.76 -51.41 -18.66
N ILE A 65 -30.52 -52.41 -19.51
CA ILE A 65 -29.25 -52.52 -20.27
C ILE A 65 -29.06 -51.28 -21.14
N ASP A 66 -30.09 -50.85 -21.88
CA ASP A 66 -30.05 -49.67 -22.74
C ASP A 66 -29.71 -48.41 -21.95
N ARG A 67 -30.36 -48.19 -20.80
CA ARG A 67 -30.05 -47.05 -19.90
C ARG A 67 -28.60 -47.08 -19.42
N VAL A 68 -28.07 -48.26 -19.06
CA VAL A 68 -26.67 -48.40 -18.61
C VAL A 68 -25.70 -48.11 -19.76
N LEU A 69 -25.95 -48.64 -20.96
CA LEU A 69 -25.09 -48.46 -22.12
C LEU A 69 -25.10 -47.01 -22.64
N GLU A 70 -26.26 -46.36 -22.63
CA GLU A 70 -26.39 -44.94 -22.96
C GLU A 70 -25.63 -44.06 -21.96
N ALA A 71 -25.85 -44.30 -20.65
CA ALA A 71 -25.15 -43.57 -19.60
C ALA A 71 -23.63 -43.79 -19.67
N PHE A 72 -23.18 -45.01 -19.98
CA PHE A 72 -21.76 -45.30 -20.20
C PHE A 72 -21.21 -44.57 -21.41
N SER A 73 -21.93 -44.57 -22.54
CA SER A 73 -21.50 -43.87 -23.76
C SER A 73 -21.34 -42.37 -23.52
N ARG A 74 -22.28 -41.76 -22.79
CA ARG A 74 -22.20 -40.37 -22.34
C ARG A 74 -21.01 -40.14 -21.41
N ALA A 75 -20.81 -41.01 -20.43
CA ALA A 75 -19.68 -40.91 -19.49
C ALA A 75 -18.33 -41.04 -20.21
N LYS A 76 -18.20 -41.96 -21.17
CA LYS A 76 -17.02 -42.15 -22.00
C LYS A 76 -16.71 -40.90 -22.84
N TRP A 77 -17.73 -40.31 -23.48
CA TRP A 77 -17.58 -39.07 -24.25
C TRP A 77 -17.11 -37.91 -23.36
N LEU A 78 -17.79 -37.66 -22.24
CA LEU A 78 -17.42 -36.60 -21.27
C LEU A 78 -16.02 -36.81 -20.68
N ALA A 79 -15.64 -38.06 -20.38
CA ALA A 79 -14.30 -38.40 -19.92
C ALA A 79 -13.25 -38.10 -21.00
N GLY A 80 -13.53 -38.45 -22.26
CA GLY A 80 -12.69 -38.13 -23.40
C GLY A 80 -12.48 -36.62 -23.59
N GLU A 81 -13.56 -35.84 -23.52
CA GLU A 81 -13.49 -34.38 -23.59
C GLU A 81 -12.71 -33.77 -22.42
N SER A 82 -12.95 -34.24 -21.20
CA SER A 82 -12.25 -33.76 -19.99
C SER A 82 -10.75 -34.04 -20.06
N LEU A 83 -10.35 -35.21 -20.57
CA LEU A 83 -8.94 -35.55 -20.80
C LEU A 83 -8.33 -34.67 -21.89
N ALA A 84 -9.04 -34.46 -23.00
CA ALA A 84 -8.57 -33.61 -24.08
C ALA A 84 -8.41 -32.15 -23.63
N LEU A 85 -9.34 -31.64 -22.81
CA LEU A 85 -9.22 -30.33 -22.18
C LEU A 85 -8.02 -30.26 -21.23
N SER A 86 -7.86 -31.26 -20.35
CA SER A 86 -6.73 -31.32 -19.40
C SER A 86 -5.39 -31.34 -20.13
N GLU A 87 -5.29 -32.08 -21.24
CA GLU A 87 -4.07 -32.16 -22.04
C GLU A 87 -3.77 -30.84 -22.76
N ARG A 88 -4.80 -30.16 -23.31
CA ARG A 88 -4.65 -28.80 -23.86
C ARG A 88 -4.19 -27.80 -22.80
N LEU A 89 -4.82 -27.81 -21.62
CA LEU A 89 -4.42 -26.96 -20.50
C LEU A 89 -2.98 -27.24 -20.07
N ARG A 90 -2.59 -28.52 -19.97
CA ARG A 90 -1.22 -28.93 -19.65
C ARG A 90 -0.23 -28.37 -20.67
N GLN A 91 -0.53 -28.51 -21.96
CA GLN A 91 0.31 -27.96 -23.03
C GLN A 91 0.41 -26.43 -22.94
N SER A 92 -0.71 -25.73 -22.81
CA SER A 92 -0.71 -24.25 -22.70
C SER A 92 0.05 -23.75 -21.48
N VAL A 93 -0.08 -24.40 -20.32
CA VAL A 93 0.69 -24.06 -19.12
C VAL A 93 2.18 -24.32 -19.33
N GLN A 94 2.55 -25.39 -20.04
CA GLN A 94 3.95 -25.67 -20.38
C GLN A 94 4.54 -24.62 -21.33
N GLU A 95 3.79 -24.23 -22.36
CA GLU A 95 4.19 -23.19 -23.31
C GLU A 95 4.35 -21.82 -22.61
N LEU A 96 3.37 -21.42 -21.79
CA LEU A 96 3.46 -20.22 -20.97
C LEU A 96 4.67 -20.28 -20.04
N SER A 97 4.87 -21.38 -19.34
CA SER A 97 6.02 -21.57 -18.46
C SER A 97 7.33 -21.48 -19.25
N ALA A 98 7.44 -22.11 -20.42
CA ALA A 98 8.65 -22.07 -21.25
C ALA A 98 8.96 -20.66 -21.77
N SER A 99 7.93 -19.84 -22.00
CA SER A 99 8.09 -18.46 -22.51
C SER A 99 8.63 -17.46 -21.48
N ILE A 100 8.57 -17.76 -20.18
CA ILE A 100 9.08 -16.88 -19.12
C ILE A 100 10.60 -16.80 -19.21
N ASN A 101 11.12 -15.59 -19.42
CA ASN A 101 12.54 -15.30 -19.45
C ASN A 101 12.94 -14.46 -18.23
N MET A 102 13.55 -15.08 -17.21
CA MET A 102 14.04 -14.37 -16.02
C MET A 102 15.39 -13.67 -16.25
N ARG A 103 16.11 -13.97 -17.33
CA ARG A 103 17.51 -13.54 -17.54
C ARG A 103 17.67 -12.03 -17.61
N PHE A 104 16.68 -11.31 -18.14
CA PHE A 104 16.81 -9.85 -18.31
C PHE A 104 16.81 -9.10 -16.98
N LEU A 105 16.23 -9.67 -15.91
CA LEU A 105 16.28 -9.11 -14.56
C LEU A 105 17.61 -9.42 -13.86
N TYR A 106 18.40 -10.36 -14.38
CA TYR A 106 19.63 -10.83 -13.74
C TYR A 106 20.81 -9.90 -14.03
N ASN A 107 21.41 -9.36 -12.98
CA ASN A 107 22.63 -8.58 -13.08
C ASN A 107 23.86 -9.48 -12.93
N THR A 108 24.57 -9.74 -14.02
CA THR A 108 25.75 -10.63 -14.04
C THR A 108 26.91 -10.17 -13.17
N LYS A 109 27.07 -8.85 -12.96
CA LYS A 109 28.14 -8.29 -12.12
C LYS A 109 27.87 -8.53 -10.64
N ARG A 110 26.63 -8.31 -10.20
CA ARG A 110 26.20 -8.53 -8.81
C ARG A 110 25.80 -9.97 -8.52
N ARG A 111 25.50 -10.75 -9.56
CA ARG A 111 24.93 -12.10 -9.50
C ARG A 111 23.58 -12.16 -8.79
N LEU A 112 22.79 -11.08 -8.89
CA LEU A 112 21.51 -10.93 -8.21
C LEU A 112 20.44 -10.42 -9.19
N PHE A 113 19.17 -10.66 -8.86
CA PHE A 113 18.05 -10.09 -9.59
C PHE A 113 17.81 -8.64 -9.18
N SER A 114 17.58 -7.78 -10.16
CA SER A 114 16.93 -6.48 -9.96
C SER A 114 15.49 -6.71 -9.47
N ILE A 115 14.98 -5.83 -8.61
CA ILE A 115 13.59 -5.93 -8.13
C ILE A 115 12.55 -5.62 -9.22
N GLY A 116 12.97 -4.92 -10.28
CA GLY A 116 12.07 -4.50 -11.33
C GLY A 116 12.79 -4.02 -12.59
N PHE A 117 11.98 -3.81 -13.63
CA PHE A 117 12.38 -3.24 -14.90
C PHE A 117 11.34 -2.19 -15.32
N ASN A 118 11.80 -0.96 -15.50
CA ASN A 118 10.97 0.12 -16.01
C ASN A 118 10.92 0.04 -17.54
N VAL A 119 9.75 -0.32 -18.09
CA VAL A 119 9.54 -0.48 -19.52
C VAL A 119 9.68 0.85 -20.27
N SER A 120 9.14 1.94 -19.72
CA SER A 120 9.16 3.27 -20.33
C SER A 120 10.59 3.83 -20.46
N GLU A 121 11.43 3.55 -19.46
CA GLU A 121 12.83 4.01 -19.42
C GLU A 121 13.82 2.95 -19.91
N ALA A 122 13.32 1.76 -20.28
CA ALA A 122 14.09 0.58 -20.68
C ALA A 122 15.28 0.28 -19.73
N ARG A 123 15.07 0.43 -18.41
CA ARG A 123 16.13 0.23 -17.41
C ARG A 123 15.73 -0.67 -16.27
N LEU A 124 16.72 -1.38 -15.74
CA LEU A 124 16.59 -2.09 -14.47
C LEU A 124 16.54 -1.12 -13.30
N ASP A 125 15.82 -1.51 -12.25
CA ASP A 125 15.92 -0.88 -10.96
C ASP A 125 17.32 -1.00 -10.35
N ARG A 126 17.61 -0.10 -9.41
CA ARG A 126 18.90 -0.07 -8.69
C ARG A 126 18.90 -0.94 -7.44
N ALA A 127 17.73 -1.41 -7.00
CA ALA A 127 17.58 -2.30 -5.87
C ALA A 127 17.57 -3.77 -6.34
N PHE A 128 18.03 -4.66 -5.47
CA PHE A 128 18.25 -6.07 -5.79
C PHE A 128 17.61 -6.97 -4.73
N TYR A 129 17.16 -8.15 -5.15
CA TYR A 129 16.81 -9.22 -4.22
C TYR A 129 18.10 -9.87 -3.71
N ASP A 130 18.59 -9.37 -2.58
CA ASP A 130 19.92 -9.66 -2.06
C ASP A 130 19.90 -10.36 -0.70
N LEU A 131 18.77 -10.91 -0.24
CA LEU A 131 18.65 -11.63 1.03
C LEU A 131 18.11 -13.04 0.84
N LEU A 132 18.68 -14.00 1.57
CA LEU A 132 18.22 -15.39 1.57
C LEU A 132 16.91 -15.58 2.36
N ALA A 133 16.72 -14.79 3.43
CA ALA A 133 15.45 -14.70 4.13
C ALA A 133 14.53 -13.72 3.38
N SER A 134 13.92 -14.20 2.30
CA SER A 134 12.93 -13.48 1.50
C SER A 134 12.09 -14.48 0.71
N GLU A 135 10.84 -14.10 0.43
CA GLU A 135 9.94 -14.77 -0.51
C GLU A 135 10.56 -14.92 -1.91
N ALA A 136 11.38 -13.95 -2.32
CA ALA A 136 11.98 -13.90 -3.64
C ALA A 136 12.99 -15.04 -3.87
N ARG A 137 13.43 -15.71 -2.80
CA ARG A 137 14.26 -16.92 -2.90
C ARG A 137 13.56 -18.03 -3.69
N LEU A 138 12.22 -18.10 -3.67
CA LEU A 138 11.48 -19.07 -4.48
C LEU A 138 11.66 -18.81 -5.97
N GLY A 139 11.51 -17.56 -6.40
CA GLY A 139 11.76 -17.15 -7.79
C GLY A 139 13.22 -17.39 -8.19
N SER A 140 14.14 -17.11 -7.28
CA SER A 140 15.58 -17.37 -7.46
C SER A 140 15.89 -18.85 -7.67
N PHE A 141 15.30 -19.71 -6.83
CA PHE A 141 15.40 -21.17 -6.96
C PHE A 141 14.83 -21.67 -8.29
N ILE A 142 13.64 -21.19 -8.68
CA ILE A 142 12.99 -21.59 -9.94
C ILE A 142 13.84 -21.16 -11.14
N ALA A 143 14.41 -19.95 -11.13
CA ALA A 143 15.26 -19.47 -12.21
C ALA A 143 16.54 -20.31 -12.36
N ILE A 144 17.13 -20.76 -11.25
CA ILE A 144 18.27 -21.70 -11.28
C ILE A 144 17.81 -23.07 -11.81
N ALA A 145 16.69 -23.60 -11.32
CA ALA A 145 16.15 -24.89 -11.75
C ALA A 145 15.85 -24.93 -13.25
N ARG A 146 15.40 -23.80 -13.82
CA ARG A 146 15.16 -23.65 -15.26
C ARG A 146 16.43 -23.46 -16.09
N GLY A 147 17.57 -23.19 -15.47
CA GLY A 147 18.80 -22.81 -16.17
C GLY A 147 18.77 -21.40 -16.74
N ASP A 148 17.91 -20.53 -16.21
CA ASP A 148 17.87 -19.12 -16.59
C ASP A 148 19.10 -18.40 -16.05
N VAL A 149 19.45 -18.65 -14.78
CA VAL A 149 20.59 -18.04 -14.08
C VAL A 149 21.48 -19.12 -13.43
N PRO A 150 22.76 -18.84 -13.20
CA PRO A 150 23.68 -19.86 -12.69
C PRO A 150 23.58 -19.97 -11.16
N VAL A 151 24.06 -21.09 -10.59
CA VAL A 151 23.87 -21.45 -9.17
C VAL A 151 24.51 -20.45 -8.20
N GLU A 152 25.54 -19.71 -8.63
CA GLU A 152 26.20 -18.67 -7.85
C GLU A 152 25.23 -17.57 -7.42
N HIS A 153 24.10 -17.42 -8.13
CA HIS A 153 23.03 -16.52 -7.72
C HIS A 153 22.51 -16.83 -6.30
N TRP A 154 22.33 -18.11 -5.97
CA TRP A 154 21.87 -18.55 -4.64
C TRP A 154 22.85 -18.17 -3.53
N PHE A 155 24.14 -18.26 -3.82
CA PHE A 155 25.21 -17.96 -2.87
C PHE A 155 25.55 -16.47 -2.82
N ALA A 156 25.13 -15.67 -3.81
CA ALA A 156 25.28 -14.23 -3.81
C ALA A 156 24.29 -13.51 -2.86
N MET A 157 23.16 -14.15 -2.53
CA MET A 157 22.22 -13.61 -1.54
C MET A 157 22.87 -13.47 -0.16
N GLY A 158 22.49 -12.46 0.60
CA GLY A 158 22.98 -12.18 1.94
C GLY A 158 22.38 -13.13 2.97
N ARG A 159 23.18 -13.44 4.00
CA ARG A 159 22.78 -14.21 5.19
C ARG A 159 23.05 -13.40 6.48
N PRO A 160 22.48 -12.20 6.64
CA PRO A 160 22.70 -11.40 7.83
C PRO A 160 22.04 -12.06 9.05
N PHE A 161 22.74 -12.11 10.19
CA PHE A 161 22.20 -12.66 11.43
C PHE A 161 22.07 -11.59 12.51
N GLY A 162 20.99 -11.61 13.29
CA GLY A 162 20.79 -10.79 14.47
C GLY A 162 20.69 -11.61 15.75
N ALA A 163 20.98 -11.00 16.89
CA ALA A 163 20.79 -11.60 18.21
C ALA A 163 19.41 -11.23 18.77
N VAL A 164 18.55 -12.21 19.01
CA VAL A 164 17.19 -12.02 19.55
C VAL A 164 16.98 -12.96 20.73
N GLY A 165 17.21 -12.46 21.93
CA GLY A 165 17.20 -13.29 23.14
C GLY A 165 18.22 -14.43 23.02
N ARG A 166 17.74 -15.68 22.97
CA ARG A 166 18.59 -16.87 22.79
C ARG A 166 18.83 -17.26 21.33
N TYR A 167 18.16 -16.60 20.39
CA TYR A 167 18.20 -16.94 18.97
C TYR A 167 19.27 -16.15 18.24
N ARG A 168 19.89 -16.81 17.24
CA ARG A 168 20.69 -16.17 16.20
C ARG A 168 19.88 -16.21 14.92
N ALA A 169 18.95 -15.26 14.81
CA ALA A 169 17.95 -15.24 13.77
C ALA A 169 18.58 -14.76 12.46
N LEU A 170 18.31 -15.48 11.37
CA LEU A 170 18.57 -14.99 10.02
C LEU A 170 17.61 -13.82 9.77
N LEU A 171 18.14 -12.67 9.35
CA LEU A 171 17.36 -11.44 9.18
C LEU A 171 16.86 -11.31 7.75
N SER A 172 15.63 -10.83 7.62
CA SER A 172 15.00 -10.44 6.36
C SER A 172 14.96 -8.92 6.24
N TRP A 173 14.40 -8.38 5.16
CA TRP A 173 14.39 -6.93 4.97
C TRP A 173 13.42 -6.28 5.96
N THR A 174 12.17 -6.73 5.96
CA THR A 174 11.09 -6.14 6.76
C THR A 174 10.83 -6.91 8.05
N GLY A 175 11.22 -8.18 8.15
CA GLY A 175 10.94 -9.01 9.32
C GLY A 175 9.50 -9.57 9.32
N THR A 176 8.90 -9.73 8.14
CA THR A 176 7.53 -10.24 8.00
C THR A 176 7.52 -11.77 8.08
N MET A 177 6.38 -12.36 8.43
CA MET A 177 6.27 -13.83 8.43
C MET A 177 6.34 -14.43 7.02
N PHE A 178 5.76 -13.72 6.04
CA PHE A 178 5.68 -14.16 4.65
C PHE A 178 7.06 -14.35 4.01
N GLU A 179 8.04 -13.47 4.29
CA GLU A 179 9.43 -13.57 3.80
C GLU A 179 10.06 -14.95 4.09
N TYR A 180 9.70 -15.58 5.21
CA TYR A 180 10.23 -16.89 5.62
C TYR A 180 9.35 -18.04 5.13
N LEU A 181 8.03 -17.91 5.29
CA LEU A 181 7.12 -19.06 5.20
C LEU A 181 6.42 -19.22 3.86
N MET A 182 6.27 -18.18 3.04
CA MET A 182 5.64 -18.33 1.72
C MET A 182 6.38 -19.34 0.83
N PRO A 183 7.73 -19.37 0.78
CA PRO A 183 8.46 -20.38 0.02
C PRO A 183 8.11 -21.82 0.43
N LEU A 184 7.72 -22.05 1.69
CA LEU A 184 7.36 -23.37 2.21
C LEU A 184 6.01 -23.90 1.69
N LEU A 185 5.22 -23.09 0.99
CA LEU A 185 4.06 -23.59 0.26
C LEU A 185 4.46 -24.57 -0.85
N PHE A 186 5.66 -24.39 -1.42
CA PHE A 186 6.19 -25.17 -2.54
C PHE A 186 7.48 -25.92 -2.19
N GLN A 187 8.38 -25.30 -1.44
CA GLN A 187 9.65 -25.87 -1.05
C GLN A 187 9.53 -26.73 0.22
N ARG A 188 10.29 -27.82 0.26
CA ARG A 188 10.46 -28.62 1.48
C ARG A 188 11.36 -27.87 2.45
N SER A 189 11.10 -28.01 3.74
CA SER A 189 11.96 -27.53 4.81
C SER A 189 12.68 -28.70 5.48
N TYR A 190 13.97 -28.54 5.78
CA TYR A 190 14.78 -29.59 6.39
C TYR A 190 15.23 -29.19 7.79
N GLY A 191 14.98 -30.08 8.76
CA GLY A 191 15.18 -29.86 10.19
C GLY A 191 16.56 -29.31 10.56
N HIS A 192 17.63 -29.74 9.88
CA HIS A 192 19.00 -29.34 10.20
C HIS A 192 19.64 -28.40 9.17
N SER A 193 18.81 -27.76 8.34
CA SER A 193 19.24 -26.73 7.39
C SER A 193 19.19 -25.33 8.01
N LEU A 194 19.95 -24.40 7.41
CA LEU A 194 19.92 -22.98 7.73
C LEU A 194 18.50 -22.40 7.60
N LEU A 195 17.84 -22.64 6.47
CA LEU A 195 16.49 -22.15 6.22
C LEU A 195 15.49 -22.75 7.20
N GLY A 196 15.51 -24.08 7.41
CA GLY A 196 14.61 -24.70 8.38
C GLY A 196 14.82 -24.23 9.82
N LYS A 197 16.04 -23.83 10.20
CA LYS A 197 16.30 -23.13 11.47
C LYS A 197 15.69 -21.73 11.45
N ALA A 198 15.93 -20.94 10.40
CA ALA A 198 15.42 -19.58 10.26
C ALA A 198 13.88 -19.54 10.34
N ASP A 199 13.18 -20.44 9.65
CA ASP A 199 11.72 -20.52 9.64
C ASP A 199 11.17 -20.75 11.07
N ARG A 200 11.75 -21.69 11.83
CA ARG A 200 11.34 -21.99 13.22
C ARG A 200 11.64 -20.83 14.18
N GLU A 201 12.80 -20.18 14.03
CA GLU A 201 13.17 -19.05 14.87
C GLU A 201 12.30 -17.82 14.59
N ALA A 202 12.00 -17.54 13.32
CA ALA A 202 11.11 -16.46 12.93
C ALA A 202 9.70 -16.63 13.55
N VAL A 203 9.12 -17.83 13.47
CA VAL A 203 7.83 -18.14 14.10
C VAL A 203 7.90 -17.96 15.63
N ALA A 204 8.95 -18.46 16.28
CA ALA A 204 9.11 -18.32 17.72
C ALA A 204 9.24 -16.86 18.17
N ILE A 205 9.99 -16.04 17.42
CA ILE A 205 10.19 -14.62 17.69
C ILE A 205 8.88 -13.84 17.48
N GLN A 206 8.13 -14.13 16.42
CA GLN A 206 6.80 -13.56 16.18
C GLN A 206 5.79 -13.88 17.28
N ILE A 207 5.75 -15.13 17.75
CA ILE A 207 4.92 -15.53 18.90
C ILE A 207 5.34 -14.76 20.16
N ALA A 208 6.64 -14.65 20.42
CA ALA A 208 7.16 -13.90 21.57
C ALA A 208 6.82 -12.40 21.47
N TYR A 209 6.88 -11.82 20.27
CA TYR A 209 6.53 -10.42 20.01
C TYR A 209 5.05 -10.14 20.28
N GLY A 210 4.14 -11.00 19.82
CA GLY A 210 2.71 -10.89 20.13
C GLY A 210 2.43 -11.00 21.63
N ARG A 211 3.10 -11.94 22.33
CA ARG A 211 3.01 -12.08 23.80
C ARG A 211 3.51 -10.82 24.53
N LYS A 212 4.65 -10.27 24.12
CA LYS A 212 5.26 -9.04 24.68
C LYS A 212 4.28 -7.85 24.63
N HIS A 213 3.54 -7.72 23.53
CA HIS A 213 2.57 -6.64 23.31
C HIS A 213 1.13 -7.02 23.71
N ARG A 214 0.91 -8.22 24.25
CA ARG A 214 -0.41 -8.74 24.67
C ARG A 214 -1.45 -8.84 23.54
N VAL A 215 -1.01 -8.91 22.28
CA VAL A 215 -1.86 -9.07 21.09
C VAL A 215 -1.74 -10.49 20.52
N PRO A 216 -2.60 -10.93 19.58
CA PRO A 216 -2.34 -12.11 18.77
C PRO A 216 -1.03 -11.96 17.97
N TRP A 217 -0.49 -13.05 17.41
CA TRP A 217 0.71 -12.99 16.58
C TRP A 217 0.39 -13.20 15.10
N GLY A 218 1.37 -12.98 14.21
CA GLY A 218 1.19 -13.02 12.76
C GLY A 218 1.35 -11.66 12.10
N VAL A 219 2.47 -10.97 12.37
CA VAL A 219 2.81 -9.70 11.73
C VAL A 219 3.38 -9.98 10.34
N SER A 220 2.79 -9.39 9.31
CA SER A 220 3.25 -9.53 7.92
C SER A 220 2.67 -8.40 7.06
N GLU A 221 3.10 -8.29 5.80
CA GLU A 221 2.46 -7.36 4.86
C GLU A 221 0.95 -7.61 4.78
N SER A 222 0.18 -6.53 4.93
CA SER A 222 -1.28 -6.59 4.96
C SER A 222 -1.89 -5.21 4.73
N ALA A 223 -3.19 -5.21 4.42
CA ALA A 223 -3.94 -3.97 4.53
C ALA A 223 -4.19 -3.60 6.01
N PHE A 224 -4.27 -2.31 6.30
CA PHE A 224 -4.40 -1.77 7.65
C PHE A 224 -5.49 -0.68 7.71
N SER A 225 -5.74 -0.12 8.90
CA SER A 225 -6.93 0.73 9.13
C SER A 225 -6.86 2.12 8.48
N ASP A 226 -5.75 2.49 7.84
CA ASP A 226 -5.68 3.69 7.00
C ASP A 226 -6.46 3.45 5.71
N ILE A 227 -7.18 4.48 5.29
CA ILE A 227 -8.11 4.44 4.17
C ILE A 227 -7.78 5.64 3.27
N ASP A 228 -7.78 5.43 1.95
CA ASP A 228 -7.62 6.53 0.98
C ASP A 228 -8.94 7.29 0.72
N LEU A 229 -8.87 8.29 -0.16
CA LEU A 229 -10.02 9.10 -0.58
C LEU A 229 -11.15 8.28 -1.22
N HIS A 230 -10.88 7.06 -1.70
CA HIS A 230 -11.85 6.17 -2.31
C HIS A 230 -12.42 5.13 -1.33
N GLN A 231 -12.17 5.31 -0.02
CA GLN A 231 -12.59 4.38 1.02
C GLN A 231 -11.92 3.00 0.91
N ILE A 232 -10.73 2.92 0.32
CA ILE A 232 -9.96 1.67 0.16
C ILE A 232 -8.91 1.59 1.26
N TYR A 233 -8.85 0.45 1.96
CA TYR A 233 -7.78 0.18 2.93
C TYR A 233 -6.41 0.20 2.27
N GLN A 234 -5.45 0.85 2.92
CA GLN A 234 -4.08 0.95 2.44
C GLN A 234 -3.27 -0.30 2.77
N TYR A 235 -2.26 -0.61 1.96
CA TYR A 235 -1.41 -1.78 2.11
C TYR A 235 0.00 -1.39 2.55
N HIS A 236 0.57 -2.12 3.51
CA HIS A 236 1.91 -1.87 4.00
C HIS A 236 2.62 -3.15 4.45
N ALA A 237 3.94 -3.11 4.43
CA ALA A 237 4.79 -4.19 4.92
C ALA A 237 5.06 -4.00 6.43
N PHE A 238 4.36 -4.78 7.26
CA PHE A 238 4.57 -4.80 8.71
C PHE A 238 5.46 -5.96 9.08
N GLY A 239 6.45 -5.72 9.95
CA GLY A 239 7.34 -6.79 10.40
C GLY A 239 7.77 -6.62 11.83
N VAL A 240 8.31 -7.69 12.38
CA VAL A 240 8.84 -7.70 13.74
C VAL A 240 10.24 -7.08 13.71
N PRO A 241 10.49 -5.99 14.47
CA PRO A 241 11.77 -5.27 14.44
C PRO A 241 12.98 -6.16 14.71
N GLU A 242 12.81 -7.16 15.58
CA GLU A 242 13.87 -8.12 15.91
C GLU A 242 14.26 -9.05 14.73
N LEU A 243 13.45 -9.13 13.65
CA LEU A 243 13.69 -9.97 12.46
C LEU A 243 14.08 -9.19 11.20
N GLY A 244 13.94 -7.86 11.21
CA GLY A 244 14.11 -7.02 10.02
C GLY A 244 15.35 -6.13 10.07
N LEU A 245 15.97 -5.89 8.91
CA LEU A 245 17.04 -4.90 8.74
C LEU A 245 16.51 -3.47 8.61
N LYS A 246 15.28 -3.31 8.11
CA LYS A 246 14.63 -2.01 7.94
C LYS A 246 14.44 -1.32 9.30
N ARG A 247 14.82 -0.05 9.39
CA ARG A 247 14.57 0.79 10.58
C ARG A 247 13.11 1.26 10.61
N GLY A 248 12.55 1.52 11.79
CA GLY A 248 11.17 2.03 11.93
C GLY A 248 10.07 0.95 11.94
N LEU A 249 10.42 -0.34 11.94
CA LEU A 249 9.45 -1.45 11.98
C LEU A 249 8.57 -1.49 13.25
N ALA A 250 8.97 -0.77 14.31
CA ALA A 250 8.28 -0.78 15.60
C ALA A 250 7.08 0.18 15.67
N GLU A 251 6.81 0.97 14.62
CA GLU A 251 5.87 2.10 14.70
C GLU A 251 4.40 1.68 14.65
N LYS A 252 4.06 0.53 14.03
CA LYS A 252 2.68 0.05 13.85
C LYS A 252 2.59 -1.46 14.07
N ILE A 253 1.63 -1.91 14.89
CA ILE A 253 1.39 -3.34 15.14
C ILE A 253 0.10 -3.75 14.44
N VAL A 254 0.23 -4.50 13.35
CA VAL A 254 -0.89 -5.02 12.57
C VAL A 254 -0.77 -6.53 12.50
N ILE A 255 -1.85 -7.23 12.86
CA ILE A 255 -1.88 -8.70 12.89
C ILE A 255 -2.71 -9.24 11.73
N ALA A 256 -2.09 -10.01 10.86
CA ALA A 256 -2.70 -10.61 9.69
C ALA A 256 -2.91 -12.13 9.91
N PRO A 257 -4.16 -12.65 9.86
CA PRO A 257 -4.43 -14.07 10.11
C PRO A 257 -3.71 -15.02 9.15
N TYR A 258 -3.54 -14.64 7.88
CA TYR A 258 -2.84 -15.50 6.89
C TYR A 258 -1.39 -15.79 7.30
N ALA A 259 -0.72 -14.83 7.94
CA ALA A 259 0.64 -14.99 8.44
C ALA A 259 0.73 -16.06 9.54
N SER A 260 -0.30 -16.14 10.39
CA SER A 260 -0.43 -17.25 11.35
C SER A 260 -0.69 -18.58 10.63
N MET A 261 -1.55 -18.59 9.61
CA MET A 261 -1.87 -19.80 8.86
C MET A 261 -0.66 -20.38 8.12
N LEU A 262 0.20 -19.54 7.56
CA LEU A 262 1.46 -19.98 6.95
C LEU A 262 2.35 -20.76 7.94
N ALA A 263 2.26 -20.47 9.24
CA ALA A 263 3.03 -21.15 10.28
C ALA A 263 2.43 -22.50 10.72
N VAL A 264 1.30 -22.96 10.17
CA VAL A 264 0.63 -24.20 10.60
C VAL A 264 1.54 -25.43 10.52
N GLY A 265 2.40 -25.53 9.50
CA GLY A 265 3.36 -26.64 9.36
C GLY A 265 4.55 -26.55 10.33
N THR A 266 4.78 -25.39 10.94
CA THR A 266 5.93 -25.13 11.82
C THR A 266 5.53 -25.15 13.30
N ALA A 267 4.38 -24.57 13.64
CA ALA A 267 3.84 -24.43 15.00
C ALA A 267 2.31 -24.67 15.01
N PRO A 268 1.85 -25.92 14.79
CA PRO A 268 0.43 -26.21 14.53
C PRO A 268 -0.47 -25.87 15.73
N ALA A 269 -0.06 -26.25 16.95
CA ALA A 269 -0.86 -26.03 18.15
C ALA A 269 -1.02 -24.53 18.46
N GLU A 270 0.08 -23.78 18.34
CA GLU A 270 0.11 -22.33 18.53
C GLU A 270 -0.71 -21.61 17.45
N THR A 271 -0.63 -22.08 16.20
CA THR A 271 -1.40 -21.54 15.07
C THR A 271 -2.90 -21.70 15.32
N VAL A 272 -3.36 -22.91 15.65
CA VAL A 272 -4.78 -23.17 15.95
C VAL A 272 -5.26 -22.35 17.14
N SER A 273 -4.46 -22.23 18.19
CA SER A 273 -4.79 -21.41 19.36
C SER A 273 -4.94 -19.93 18.98
N ASN A 274 -4.01 -19.40 18.18
CA ASN A 274 -4.03 -18.00 17.75
C ASN A 274 -5.21 -17.70 16.82
N LEU A 275 -5.51 -18.58 15.87
CA LEU A 275 -6.65 -18.45 14.98
C LEU A 275 -7.98 -18.48 15.73
N LYS A 276 -8.14 -19.38 16.71
CA LYS A 276 -9.31 -19.38 17.61
C LYS A 276 -9.43 -18.06 18.39
N ARG A 277 -8.31 -17.47 18.81
CA ARG A 277 -8.29 -16.15 19.46
C ARG A 277 -8.72 -15.05 18.48
N LEU A 278 -8.20 -15.03 17.26
CA LEU A 278 -8.57 -14.06 16.22
C LEU A 278 -10.05 -14.18 15.82
N ALA A 279 -10.59 -15.40 15.73
CA ALA A 279 -12.02 -15.62 15.48
C ALA A 279 -12.90 -15.06 16.60
N LYS A 280 -12.51 -15.24 17.87
CA LYS A 280 -13.20 -14.63 19.03
C LYS A 280 -13.16 -13.10 19.02
N LEU A 281 -12.15 -12.51 18.38
CA LEU A 281 -12.03 -11.05 18.18
C LEU A 281 -12.82 -10.55 16.96
N GLY A 282 -13.58 -11.43 16.28
CA GLY A 282 -14.47 -11.05 15.18
C GLY A 282 -13.84 -11.03 13.79
N LEU A 283 -12.63 -11.58 13.63
CA LEU A 283 -11.97 -11.60 12.32
C LEU A 283 -12.49 -12.69 11.37
N LEU A 284 -13.16 -13.72 11.86
CA LEU A 284 -13.69 -14.80 11.01
C LEU A 284 -15.07 -14.42 10.47
N SER A 285 -15.25 -14.46 9.15
CA SER A 285 -16.51 -14.15 8.47
C SER A 285 -16.66 -15.01 7.19
N ASP A 286 -17.51 -14.61 6.25
CA ASP A 286 -18.08 -15.47 5.19
C ASP A 286 -17.02 -16.08 4.26
N TYR A 287 -15.97 -15.33 3.94
CA TYR A 287 -14.86 -15.78 3.09
C TYR A 287 -13.61 -16.19 3.87
N GLY A 288 -13.78 -16.57 5.14
CA GLY A 288 -12.67 -16.86 6.04
C GLY A 288 -12.28 -15.63 6.88
N TYR A 289 -11.02 -15.55 7.25
CA TYR A 289 -10.55 -14.45 8.09
C TYR A 289 -10.41 -13.17 7.26
N TYR A 290 -10.91 -12.06 7.81
CA TYR A 290 -10.60 -10.72 7.34
C TYR A 290 -9.09 -10.46 7.34
N GLU A 291 -8.70 -9.48 6.54
CA GLU A 291 -7.32 -9.14 6.22
C GLU A 291 -6.42 -8.94 7.44
N ALA A 292 -6.83 -8.10 8.40
CA ALA A 292 -6.01 -7.78 9.55
C ALA A 292 -6.78 -7.19 10.74
N LEU A 293 -6.09 -7.15 11.88
CA LEU A 293 -6.44 -6.39 13.08
C LEU A 293 -5.34 -5.37 13.39
N ASP A 294 -5.66 -4.08 13.27
CA ASP A 294 -4.72 -2.98 13.42
C ASP A 294 -4.76 -2.38 14.84
N TYR A 295 -3.62 -2.40 15.53
CA TYR A 295 -3.44 -1.85 16.87
C TYR A 295 -2.77 -0.47 16.90
N SER A 296 -2.60 0.18 15.75
CA SER A 296 -1.82 1.42 15.61
C SER A 296 -2.58 2.69 16.02
N ARG A 297 -3.91 2.63 16.13
CA ARG A 297 -4.76 3.77 16.50
C ARG A 297 -5.19 3.69 17.97
N PRO A 298 -5.19 4.79 18.74
CA PRO A 298 -5.78 4.81 20.07
C PRO A 298 -7.27 4.47 19.95
N SER A 299 -7.70 3.43 20.66
CA SER A 299 -9.10 3.00 20.66
C SER A 299 -10.01 4.18 21.04
N GLY A 300 -11.01 4.46 20.20
CA GLY A 300 -12.14 5.28 20.57
C GLY A 300 -12.85 4.70 21.80
N ARG A 301 -13.59 5.56 22.50
CA ARG A 301 -14.32 5.30 23.77
C ARG A 301 -14.70 3.82 23.99
N ALA A 302 -14.22 3.28 25.12
CA ALA A 302 -14.54 1.97 25.70
C ALA A 302 -13.81 0.73 25.13
N GLY A 303 -12.57 0.50 25.57
CA GLY A 303 -12.02 -0.86 25.73
C GLY A 303 -11.82 -1.74 24.47
N GLU A 304 -11.97 -1.20 23.26
CA GLU A 304 -11.88 -1.98 22.03
C GLU A 304 -10.45 -2.44 21.65
N HIS A 305 -10.37 -3.67 21.11
CA HIS A 305 -9.18 -4.51 20.89
C HIS A 305 -8.44 -4.28 19.55
N GLY A 306 -8.42 -3.06 19.01
CA GLY A 306 -7.88 -2.74 17.68
C GLY A 306 -8.95 -2.66 16.59
N THR A 307 -8.61 -2.10 15.44
CA THR A 307 -9.53 -1.90 14.30
C THR A 307 -9.47 -3.07 13.32
N ILE A 308 -10.62 -3.72 13.07
CA ILE A 308 -10.72 -4.80 12.07
C ILE A 308 -10.71 -4.21 10.67
N VAL A 309 -9.81 -4.71 9.83
CA VAL A 309 -9.71 -4.37 8.41
C VAL A 309 -10.60 -5.31 7.61
N ARG A 310 -11.80 -4.86 7.25
CA ARG A 310 -12.83 -5.69 6.60
C ARG A 310 -12.59 -5.83 5.10
N ALA A 311 -11.47 -6.43 4.73
CA ALA A 311 -11.11 -6.76 3.37
C ALA A 311 -10.69 -8.22 3.25
N TYR A 312 -10.66 -8.71 2.00
CA TYR A 312 -10.10 -10.02 1.66
C TYR A 312 -9.13 -9.86 0.49
N MET A 313 -7.86 -10.20 0.71
CA MET A 313 -6.89 -10.27 -0.37
C MET A 313 -6.79 -11.69 -0.92
N ALA A 314 -7.01 -11.84 -2.23
CA ALA A 314 -7.03 -13.15 -2.88
C ALA A 314 -5.75 -13.95 -2.63
N HIS A 315 -4.58 -13.29 -2.65
CA HIS A 315 -3.29 -13.94 -2.40
C HIS A 315 -3.13 -14.40 -0.95
N HIS A 316 -3.59 -13.61 0.04
CA HIS A 316 -3.57 -14.03 1.46
C HIS A 316 -4.50 -15.23 1.72
N GLN A 317 -5.69 -15.24 1.11
CA GLN A 317 -6.60 -16.37 1.20
C GLN A 317 -6.03 -17.60 0.50
N ALA A 318 -5.46 -17.45 -0.71
CA ALA A 318 -4.85 -18.55 -1.44
C ALA A 318 -3.67 -19.17 -0.67
N MET A 319 -2.78 -18.36 -0.12
CA MET A 319 -1.67 -18.83 0.72
C MET A 319 -2.15 -19.57 1.96
N SER A 320 -3.20 -19.06 2.60
CA SER A 320 -3.86 -19.72 3.74
C SER A 320 -4.41 -21.10 3.36
N PHE A 321 -5.14 -21.19 2.24
CA PHE A 321 -5.64 -22.48 1.75
C PHE A 321 -4.51 -23.43 1.41
N LEU A 322 -3.47 -23.00 0.70
CA LEU A 322 -2.33 -23.85 0.35
C LEU A 322 -1.59 -24.36 1.60
N ALA A 323 -1.42 -23.52 2.62
CA ALA A 323 -0.80 -23.92 3.88
C ALA A 323 -1.62 -25.01 4.59
N LEU A 324 -2.94 -24.83 4.68
CA LEU A 324 -3.85 -25.80 5.27
C LEU A 324 -3.93 -27.10 4.43
N THR A 325 -3.98 -26.99 3.11
CA THR A 325 -3.98 -28.13 2.19
C THR A 325 -2.70 -28.95 2.36
N ASN A 326 -1.54 -28.31 2.42
CA ASN A 326 -0.28 -29.00 2.70
C ASN A 326 -0.31 -29.67 4.07
N PHE A 327 -0.77 -28.99 5.12
CA PHE A 327 -0.84 -29.57 6.45
C PHE A 327 -1.76 -30.80 6.54
N LEU A 328 -2.94 -30.74 5.91
CA LEU A 328 -3.95 -31.80 5.96
C LEU A 328 -3.69 -32.95 4.98
N ASN A 329 -2.96 -32.70 3.89
CA ASN A 329 -2.75 -33.65 2.80
C ASN A 329 -1.26 -33.98 2.61
N ASN A 330 -0.50 -34.11 3.70
CA ASN A 330 0.89 -34.58 3.70
C ASN A 330 1.82 -33.80 2.73
N ASN A 331 1.69 -32.47 2.70
CA ASN A 331 2.44 -31.55 1.85
C ASN A 331 2.27 -31.80 0.34
N VAL A 332 1.06 -32.14 -0.10
CA VAL A 332 0.75 -32.48 -1.50
C VAL A 332 1.25 -31.44 -2.52
N ILE A 333 1.19 -30.14 -2.23
CA ILE A 333 1.66 -29.10 -3.15
C ILE A 333 3.19 -29.12 -3.26
N GLN A 334 3.89 -29.35 -2.16
CA GLN A 334 5.34 -29.55 -2.19
C GLN A 334 5.70 -30.83 -2.96
N GLN A 335 4.92 -31.91 -2.81
CA GLN A 335 5.15 -33.14 -3.58
C GLN A 335 5.04 -32.88 -5.09
N TYR A 336 4.01 -32.13 -5.53
CA TYR A 336 3.87 -31.76 -6.94
C TYR A 336 5.03 -30.89 -7.44
N PHE A 337 5.46 -29.90 -6.64
CA PHE A 337 6.59 -29.04 -7.01
C PHE A 337 7.90 -29.82 -7.14
N HIS A 338 8.18 -30.73 -6.20
CA HIS A 338 9.40 -31.53 -6.17
C HIS A 338 9.38 -32.75 -7.10
N ALA A 339 8.24 -33.07 -7.71
CA ALA A 339 8.14 -34.09 -8.76
C ALA A 339 8.75 -33.63 -10.09
N ASP A 340 8.96 -32.32 -10.29
CA ASP A 340 9.64 -31.79 -11.47
C ASP A 340 11.15 -32.11 -11.41
N PRO A 341 11.73 -32.78 -12.42
CA PRO A 341 13.15 -33.15 -12.43
C PRO A 341 14.10 -31.95 -12.28
N ARG A 342 13.71 -30.77 -12.76
CA ARG A 342 14.48 -29.53 -12.64
C ARG A 342 14.59 -29.08 -11.19
N VAL A 343 13.49 -29.20 -10.44
CA VAL A 343 13.44 -28.89 -9.02
C VAL A 343 14.22 -29.93 -8.23
N ALA A 344 13.99 -31.22 -8.48
CA ALA A 344 14.66 -32.31 -7.78
C ALA A 344 16.19 -32.24 -7.88
N THR A 345 16.71 -31.87 -9.06
CA THR A 345 18.17 -31.71 -9.28
C THR A 345 18.77 -30.56 -8.46
N ASN A 346 17.99 -29.52 -8.15
CA ASN A 346 18.43 -28.34 -7.43
C ASN A 346 18.04 -28.33 -5.94
N GLU A 347 17.31 -29.37 -5.48
CA GLU A 347 16.95 -29.59 -4.07
C GLU A 347 18.15 -29.45 -3.10
N PRO A 348 19.40 -29.84 -3.46
CA PRO A 348 20.56 -29.64 -2.59
C PRO A 348 20.82 -28.22 -2.10
N LEU A 349 20.33 -27.19 -2.80
CA LEU A 349 20.43 -25.79 -2.35
C LEU A 349 19.68 -25.54 -1.03
N LEU A 350 18.69 -26.38 -0.71
CA LEU A 350 17.89 -26.30 0.52
C LEU A 350 18.58 -26.96 1.71
N TYR A 351 19.69 -27.68 1.50
CA TYR A 351 20.46 -28.37 2.55
C TYR A 351 21.58 -27.53 3.17
N GLU A 352 21.58 -26.21 2.99
CA GLU A 352 22.63 -25.33 3.50
C GLU A 352 22.82 -25.53 5.02
N ARG A 353 24.07 -25.73 5.46
CA ARG A 353 24.40 -26.05 6.86
C ARG A 353 24.19 -24.83 7.76
N ILE A 354 23.74 -25.08 8.99
CA ILE A 354 23.63 -24.04 10.03
C ILE A 354 25.04 -23.55 10.40
N LEU A 355 25.25 -22.23 10.38
CA LEU A 355 26.49 -21.63 10.85
C LEU A 355 26.54 -21.65 12.39
N ASN A 356 27.61 -22.21 12.96
CA ASN A 356 27.77 -22.32 14.41
C ASN A 356 27.97 -20.94 15.07
N PHE A 357 28.66 -20.00 14.40
CA PHE A 357 28.97 -18.66 14.89
C PHE A 357 28.96 -17.63 13.76
N PRO A 358 27.80 -17.27 13.21
CA PRO A 358 27.74 -16.22 12.21
C PRO A 358 28.10 -14.86 12.82
N PRO A 359 28.74 -13.96 12.05
CA PRO A 359 28.90 -12.58 12.47
C PRO A 359 27.51 -11.96 12.69
N LEU A 360 27.35 -11.27 13.81
CA LEU A 360 26.08 -10.68 14.21
C LEU A 360 26.01 -9.23 13.74
N HIS A 361 24.94 -8.91 13.01
CA HIS A 361 24.51 -7.54 12.78
C HIS A 361 23.94 -6.98 14.08
N HIS A 362 24.49 -5.84 14.51
CA HIS A 362 23.97 -5.12 15.65
C HIS A 362 22.68 -4.40 15.24
N ILE A 363 21.54 -4.97 15.63
CA ILE A 363 20.24 -4.31 15.47
C ILE A 363 20.10 -3.34 16.65
N GLU A 364 20.46 -2.07 16.44
CA GLU A 364 20.23 -1.02 17.43
C GLU A 364 18.72 -0.84 17.63
N THR A 365 18.19 -1.52 18.66
CA THR A 365 16.78 -1.43 19.08
C THR A 365 16.50 -0.16 19.90
N ARG A 366 17.51 0.65 20.16
CA ARG A 366 17.42 1.94 20.84
C ARG A 366 18.35 2.94 20.17
N GLU A 367 17.84 3.68 19.20
CA GLU A 367 18.29 5.05 18.92
C GLU A 367 17.25 5.77 18.06
N ARG A 368 16.65 6.82 18.62
CA ARG A 368 15.93 7.85 17.87
C ARG A 368 16.97 8.72 17.17
N VAL A 369 17.41 8.34 15.97
CA VAL A 369 18.11 9.26 15.07
C VAL A 369 17.71 8.99 13.62
N SER A 370 17.49 10.11 12.94
CA SER A 370 17.04 10.39 11.58
C SER A 370 17.49 9.37 10.52
N SER A 371 16.52 8.70 9.89
CA SER A 371 16.72 8.09 8.58
C SER A 371 16.85 9.19 7.53
N VAL A 372 17.99 9.20 6.83
CA VAL A 372 18.06 9.82 5.50
C VAL A 372 17.17 8.98 4.60
N ALA A 373 16.03 9.54 4.22
CA ALA A 373 15.03 8.86 3.41
C ALA A 373 15.62 8.46 2.06
N VAL A 374 15.68 7.15 1.83
CA VAL A 374 15.61 6.58 0.48
C VAL A 374 14.19 6.86 -0.01
N THR A 375 14.09 7.57 -1.12
CA THR A 375 12.83 7.88 -1.81
C THR A 375 12.06 6.60 -2.12
N GLY A 376 10.92 6.43 -1.45
CA GLY A 376 10.03 5.28 -1.62
C GLY A 376 9.03 5.03 -0.48
N GLU A 377 8.84 5.97 0.44
CA GLU A 377 7.74 5.90 1.40
C GLU A 377 6.50 6.60 0.83
N ALA A 378 5.40 5.87 0.74
CA ALA A 378 4.07 6.47 0.69
C ALA A 378 3.93 7.34 1.94
N ALA A 379 3.77 8.65 1.75
CA ALA A 379 3.58 9.59 2.83
C ALA A 379 2.40 9.13 3.72
N PRO A 380 2.52 9.19 5.05
CA PRO A 380 1.39 8.90 5.93
C PRO A 380 0.20 9.80 5.54
N ALA A 381 -0.99 9.20 5.37
CA ALA A 381 -2.20 9.89 4.91
C ALA A 381 -2.64 11.04 5.81
N VAL A 382 -2.14 11.07 7.05
CA VAL A 382 -2.32 12.16 7.99
C VAL A 382 -1.04 12.36 8.81
N SER A 383 -0.54 13.60 8.87
CA SER A 383 0.58 13.99 9.73
C SER A 383 0.18 15.12 10.65
N GLN A 384 0.43 14.97 11.95
CA GLN A 384 0.17 16.00 12.97
C GLN A 384 1.49 16.51 13.56
N PHE A 385 1.63 17.83 13.65
CA PHE A 385 2.80 18.51 14.20
C PHE A 385 2.37 19.52 15.26
N ASP A 386 2.67 19.24 16.52
CA ASP A 386 2.34 20.13 17.65
C ASP A 386 3.36 21.27 17.83
N THR A 387 4.24 21.48 16.84
CA THR A 387 5.23 22.55 16.84
C THR A 387 5.52 23.02 15.41
N PRO A 388 5.72 24.32 15.20
CA PRO A 388 6.24 24.82 13.93
C PRO A 388 7.74 24.50 13.76
N HIS A 389 8.44 24.16 14.86
CA HIS A 389 9.88 23.93 14.90
C HIS A 389 10.23 22.46 14.68
N THR A 390 10.45 22.09 13.43
CA THR A 390 10.90 20.75 13.02
C THR A 390 12.34 20.81 12.48
N ALA A 391 13.09 19.71 12.59
CA ALA A 391 14.48 19.66 12.10
C ALA A 391 14.59 19.87 10.58
N ALA A 392 13.54 19.51 9.85
CA ALA A 392 13.34 19.86 8.45
C ALA A 392 11.86 20.18 8.24
N PRO A 393 11.52 21.23 7.46
CA PRO A 393 10.14 21.59 7.19
C PRO A 393 9.34 20.39 6.69
N LYS A 394 8.21 20.14 7.33
CA LYS A 394 7.25 19.13 6.89
C LYS A 394 6.28 19.80 5.94
N THR A 395 6.06 19.20 4.79
CA THR A 395 5.31 19.83 3.70
C THR A 395 4.05 19.06 3.37
N GLN A 396 2.96 19.78 3.09
CA GLN A 396 1.75 19.26 2.46
C GLN A 396 1.68 19.77 1.02
N LEU A 397 1.35 18.88 0.09
CA LEU A 397 1.07 19.22 -1.31
C LEU A 397 -0.42 18.98 -1.56
N LEU A 398 -1.12 19.99 -2.09
CA LEU A 398 -2.52 19.88 -2.50
C LEU A 398 -2.61 20.26 -3.98
N SER A 399 -3.37 19.50 -4.76
CA SER A 399 -3.50 19.74 -6.21
C SER A 399 -4.81 19.17 -6.76
N ASN A 400 -5.40 19.86 -7.73
CA ASN A 400 -6.49 19.36 -8.58
C ASN A 400 -5.98 18.91 -9.98
N GLY A 401 -4.66 18.85 -10.17
CA GLY A 401 -4.00 18.53 -11.43
C GLY A 401 -3.50 19.77 -12.19
N ARG A 402 -4.23 20.89 -12.15
CA ARG A 402 -3.81 22.15 -12.81
C ARG A 402 -3.33 23.19 -11.82
N TYR A 403 -4.07 23.41 -10.74
CA TYR A 403 -3.66 24.25 -9.61
C TYR A 403 -3.03 23.37 -8.53
N ALA A 404 -1.88 23.79 -8.02
CA ALA A 404 -1.18 23.10 -6.94
C ALA A 404 -0.62 24.09 -5.93
N LEU A 405 -0.55 23.68 -4.68
CA LEU A 405 0.14 24.42 -3.63
C LEU A 405 1.02 23.49 -2.79
N MET A 406 2.05 24.08 -2.20
CA MET A 406 2.85 23.47 -1.15
C MET A 406 2.73 24.33 0.09
N LEU A 407 2.53 23.71 1.26
CA LEU A 407 2.51 24.36 2.57
C LEU A 407 3.49 23.67 3.50
N THR A 408 4.17 24.42 4.37
CA THR A 408 5.01 23.87 5.43
C THR A 408 4.24 23.80 6.74
N ASN A 409 4.73 23.01 7.71
CA ASN A 409 4.15 22.93 9.05
C ASN A 409 4.25 24.24 9.84
N ALA A 410 4.99 25.23 9.33
CA ALA A 410 5.07 26.58 9.89
C ALA A 410 4.24 27.62 9.09
N GLY A 411 3.61 27.20 7.98
CA GLY A 411 2.69 28.02 7.19
C GLY A 411 3.30 28.77 6.00
N GLY A 412 4.60 28.60 5.73
CA GLY A 412 5.21 29.04 4.48
C GLY A 412 4.82 28.13 3.31
N GLY A 413 5.16 28.55 2.09
CA GLY A 413 4.94 27.77 0.89
C GLY A 413 4.70 28.57 -0.39
N TYR A 414 4.02 27.96 -1.36
CA TYR A 414 3.76 28.56 -2.67
C TYR A 414 2.55 27.95 -3.36
N SER A 415 2.08 28.65 -4.38
CA SER A 415 0.98 28.21 -5.25
C SER A 415 1.38 28.33 -6.72
N ARG A 416 0.91 27.39 -7.53
CA ARG A 416 1.27 27.22 -8.94
C ARG A 416 0.04 26.86 -9.75
N PHE A 417 -0.02 27.39 -10.97
CA PHE A 417 -1.00 27.03 -11.98
C PHE A 417 -0.28 26.52 -13.24
N ASN A 418 -0.51 25.26 -13.59
CA ASN A 418 0.26 24.51 -14.59
C ASN A 418 1.77 24.66 -14.34
N ASP A 419 2.51 25.20 -15.31
CA ASP A 419 3.96 25.40 -15.21
C ASP A 419 4.37 26.78 -14.67
N SER A 420 3.41 27.59 -14.22
CA SER A 420 3.66 28.97 -13.77
C SER A 420 3.40 29.17 -12.29
N ASP A 421 4.40 29.68 -11.58
CA ASP A 421 4.26 30.08 -10.19
C ASP A 421 3.33 31.28 -10.10
N ILE A 422 2.30 31.15 -9.26
CA ILE A 422 1.39 32.24 -8.93
C ILE A 422 2.05 33.11 -7.87
N THR A 423 2.50 32.48 -6.79
CA THR A 423 3.19 33.15 -5.69
C THR A 423 4.70 32.89 -5.73
N ARG A 424 5.48 33.90 -5.33
CA ARG A 424 6.94 33.83 -5.32
C ARG A 424 7.44 32.89 -4.22
N TRP A 425 8.41 32.05 -4.57
CA TRP A 425 9.05 31.15 -3.62
C TRP A 425 10.52 30.89 -3.94
N ARG A 426 11.32 30.68 -2.89
CA ARG A 426 12.73 30.27 -2.99
C ARG A 426 12.98 29.16 -2.00
N SER A 427 13.68 28.12 -2.45
CA SER A 427 14.16 27.09 -1.54
C SER A 427 15.25 27.67 -0.66
N ASP A 428 14.98 27.79 0.64
CA ASP A 428 15.95 28.12 1.67
C ASP A 428 15.79 27.12 2.82
N ARG A 429 16.88 26.48 3.23
CA ARG A 429 16.85 25.49 4.31
C ARG A 429 16.85 26.12 5.71
N THR A 430 17.09 27.43 5.78
CA THR A 430 17.23 28.20 7.03
C THR A 430 16.05 29.13 7.29
N ARG A 431 15.23 29.42 6.28
CA ARG A 431 14.11 30.37 6.33
C ARG A 431 12.89 29.81 5.62
N ASP A 432 11.71 30.17 6.11
CA ASP A 432 10.42 29.81 5.54
C ASP A 432 9.50 31.04 5.48
N ASP A 433 10.02 32.10 4.85
CA ASP A 433 9.42 33.43 4.79
C ASP A 433 8.63 33.73 3.51
N TRP A 434 8.42 32.71 2.67
CA TRP A 434 7.62 32.78 1.45
C TRP A 434 6.28 32.11 1.66
N GLY A 435 5.19 32.67 1.11
CA GLY A 435 3.87 32.09 1.24
C GLY A 435 2.74 33.09 1.03
N VAL A 436 1.53 32.59 1.28
CA VAL A 436 0.33 33.41 1.43
C VAL A 436 0.05 33.51 2.93
N PHE A 437 0.04 34.72 3.44
CA PHE A 437 -0.08 35.00 4.86
C PHE A 437 -1.35 35.79 5.15
N CYS A 438 -1.94 35.59 6.32
CA CYS A 438 -3.04 36.42 6.81
C CYS A 438 -2.70 36.91 8.22
N TYR A 439 -2.55 38.23 8.34
CA TYR A 439 -2.27 38.92 9.58
C TYR A 439 -3.55 39.20 10.36
N LEU A 440 -3.46 39.08 11.68
CA LEU A 440 -4.47 39.44 12.65
C LEU A 440 -3.91 40.56 13.51
N HIS A 441 -4.51 41.74 13.44
CA HIS A 441 -4.12 42.90 14.24
C HIS A 441 -5.23 43.27 15.21
N ASP A 442 -4.96 43.13 16.50
CA ASP A 442 -5.88 43.58 17.55
C ASP A 442 -5.74 45.09 17.75
N THR A 443 -6.73 45.85 17.29
CA THR A 443 -6.70 47.33 17.32
C THR A 443 -6.72 47.89 18.75
N ASP A 444 -7.25 47.12 19.71
CA ASP A 444 -7.35 47.58 21.10
C ASP A 444 -6.03 47.40 21.85
N SER A 445 -5.25 46.36 21.53
CA SER A 445 -3.95 46.08 22.18
C SER A 445 -2.72 46.40 21.34
N GLY A 446 -2.89 46.67 20.05
CA GLY A 446 -1.81 46.90 19.08
C GLY A 446 -0.99 45.65 18.77
N ARG A 447 -1.51 44.45 19.09
CA ARG A 447 -0.79 43.18 18.91
C ARG A 447 -1.05 42.62 17.52
N LEU A 448 0.01 42.10 16.91
CA LEU A 448 0.01 41.53 15.57
C LEU A 448 0.49 40.08 15.61
N TRP A 449 -0.24 39.18 14.96
CA TRP A 449 0.19 37.81 14.72
C TRP A 449 -0.34 37.30 13.38
N CYS A 450 0.11 36.13 12.94
CA CYS A 450 -0.35 35.50 11.71
C CYS A 450 -1.23 34.29 11.98
N ASN A 451 -2.05 33.93 11.00
CA ASN A 451 -2.93 32.78 11.03
C ASN A 451 -2.19 31.43 11.10
N THR A 452 -0.95 31.41 10.61
CA THR A 452 0.02 30.33 10.78
C THR A 452 1.26 30.86 11.52
N TYR A 453 2.29 30.04 11.76
CA TYR A 453 3.45 30.48 12.54
C TYR A 453 4.22 31.63 11.86
N HIS A 454 4.55 31.48 10.58
CA HIS A 454 5.19 32.51 9.79
C HIS A 454 4.17 33.51 9.21
N PRO A 455 4.59 34.74 8.87
CA PRO A 455 5.94 35.31 9.02
C PRO A 455 6.23 35.97 10.37
N THR A 456 5.22 36.33 11.17
CA THR A 456 5.43 37.04 12.45
C THR A 456 6.22 36.23 13.48
N GLY A 457 6.05 34.90 13.48
CA GLY A 457 6.69 34.02 14.45
C GLY A 457 6.20 34.28 15.88
N GLY A 458 7.13 34.30 16.83
CA GLY A 458 6.86 34.52 18.25
C GLY A 458 6.64 33.23 19.05
N LYS A 459 6.22 33.37 20.31
CA LYS A 459 5.90 32.22 21.18
C LYS A 459 4.43 31.84 20.99
N VAL A 460 4.17 30.61 20.56
CA VAL A 460 2.82 30.11 20.26
C VAL A 460 2.61 28.75 20.91
N GLU A 461 1.79 28.70 21.95
CA GLU A 461 1.43 27.47 22.67
C GLU A 461 -0.02 27.60 23.18
N PRO A 462 -0.96 26.73 22.76
CA PRO A 462 -0.81 25.59 21.84
C PRO A 462 -0.70 25.97 20.35
N TYR A 463 0.05 25.18 19.59
CA TYR A 463 0.15 25.19 18.12
C TYR A 463 -0.06 23.78 17.57
N ASN A 464 -0.74 23.66 16.43
CA ASN A 464 -0.95 22.39 15.76
C ASN A 464 -1.06 22.59 14.25
N ALA A 465 -0.23 21.89 13.47
CA ALA A 465 -0.39 21.75 12.03
C ALA A 465 -0.79 20.31 11.73
N HIS A 466 -1.95 20.14 11.11
CA HIS A 466 -2.53 18.86 10.76
C HIS A 466 -2.68 18.78 9.25
N PHE A 467 -1.92 17.89 8.65
CA PHE A 467 -1.90 17.66 7.20
C PHE A 467 -2.66 16.40 6.90
N ALA A 468 -3.73 16.53 6.12
CA ALA A 468 -4.51 15.45 5.55
C ALA A 468 -4.39 15.49 4.03
N LEU A 469 -4.77 14.42 3.34
CA LEU A 469 -4.67 14.31 1.88
C LEU A 469 -5.39 15.44 1.12
N ASP A 470 -6.53 15.88 1.63
CA ASP A 470 -7.42 16.86 0.99
C ASP A 470 -7.25 18.29 1.55
N ARG A 471 -6.54 18.46 2.68
CA ARG A 471 -6.46 19.75 3.37
C ARG A 471 -5.25 19.88 4.29
N ALA A 472 -4.84 21.12 4.53
CA ALA A 472 -3.95 21.49 5.62
C ALA A 472 -4.72 22.32 6.65
N VAL A 473 -4.63 21.95 7.94
CA VAL A 473 -5.29 22.66 9.04
C VAL A 473 -4.24 23.16 10.02
N PHE A 474 -4.25 24.46 10.29
CA PHE A 474 -3.41 25.08 11.31
C PHE A 474 -4.30 25.56 12.45
N ARG A 475 -3.94 25.21 13.69
CA ARG A 475 -4.58 25.71 14.90
C ARG A 475 -3.54 26.39 15.77
N ARG A 476 -3.88 27.57 16.27
CA ARG A 476 -3.07 28.30 17.24
C ARG A 476 -3.95 29.14 18.14
N VAL A 477 -3.44 29.43 19.32
CA VAL A 477 -4.12 30.33 20.27
C VAL A 477 -3.18 31.47 20.62
N ASP A 478 -3.66 32.70 20.41
CA ASP A 478 -2.93 33.92 20.70
C ASP A 478 -3.83 34.87 21.48
N HIS A 479 -3.44 35.21 22.71
CA HIS A 479 -4.12 36.24 23.50
C HIS A 479 -5.63 36.04 23.65
N ASP A 480 -6.00 34.80 24.02
CA ASP A 480 -7.38 34.32 24.15
C ASP A 480 -8.20 34.37 22.84
N ILE A 481 -7.53 34.46 21.69
CA ILE A 481 -8.14 34.26 20.37
C ILE A 481 -7.62 32.94 19.82
N GLU A 482 -8.53 31.99 19.63
CA GLU A 482 -8.24 30.75 18.93
C GLU A 482 -8.45 30.97 17.43
N ASN A 483 -7.47 30.54 16.63
CA ASN A 483 -7.48 30.63 15.18
C ASN A 483 -7.33 29.22 14.61
N GLU A 484 -8.28 28.83 13.77
CA GLU A 484 -8.15 27.68 12.88
C GLU A 484 -8.12 28.14 11.42
N THR A 485 -7.07 27.79 10.69
CA THR A 485 -6.98 27.99 9.23
C THR A 485 -7.01 26.65 8.53
N GLU A 486 -8.04 26.42 7.71
CA GLU A 486 -8.16 25.28 6.80
C GLU A 486 -7.83 25.72 5.37
N VAL A 487 -6.90 25.01 4.72
CA VAL A 487 -6.47 25.27 3.35
C VAL A 487 -6.78 24.07 2.46
N ILE A 488 -7.48 24.31 1.36
CA ILE A 488 -7.85 23.30 0.35
C ILE A 488 -7.62 23.83 -1.07
N VAL A 489 -7.52 22.91 -2.03
CA VAL A 489 -7.63 23.21 -3.47
C VAL A 489 -8.94 22.65 -3.98
N ALA A 490 -9.76 23.46 -4.62
CA ALA A 490 -11.04 23.03 -5.17
C ALA A 490 -10.83 22.00 -6.31
N LEU A 491 -11.69 20.97 -6.35
CA LEU A 491 -11.55 19.88 -7.33
C LEU A 491 -11.93 20.32 -8.76
N GLU A 492 -12.97 21.14 -8.88
CA GLU A 492 -13.54 21.53 -10.18
C GLU A 492 -12.96 22.84 -10.72
N ASP A 493 -12.58 23.74 -9.81
CA ASP A 493 -12.06 25.06 -10.11
C ASP A 493 -10.59 25.20 -9.69
N ASP A 494 -9.82 25.98 -10.45
CA ASP A 494 -8.39 26.24 -10.17
C ASP A 494 -8.22 27.28 -9.07
N VAL A 495 -8.81 27.00 -7.90
CA VAL A 495 -8.96 27.92 -6.78
C VAL A 495 -8.41 27.28 -5.50
N GLU A 496 -7.56 28.03 -4.81
CA GLU A 496 -7.16 27.75 -3.44
C GLU A 496 -8.09 28.47 -2.47
N ILE A 497 -8.66 27.73 -1.51
CA ILE A 497 -9.56 28.28 -0.50
C ILE A 497 -8.87 28.17 0.86
N ARG A 498 -8.80 29.31 1.56
CA ARG A 498 -8.30 29.40 2.95
C ARG A 498 -9.42 29.87 3.85
N ARG A 499 -10.02 28.95 4.60
CA ARG A 499 -11.06 29.25 5.58
C ARG A 499 -10.42 29.54 6.92
N MET A 500 -10.72 30.70 7.49
CA MET A 500 -10.24 31.10 8.82
C MET A 500 -11.41 31.18 9.79
N THR A 501 -11.31 30.46 10.90
CA THR A 501 -12.29 30.47 11.99
C THR A 501 -11.63 31.12 13.21
N LEU A 502 -12.19 32.22 13.69
CA LEU A 502 -11.71 32.94 14.86
C LEU A 502 -12.70 32.79 16.02
N ILE A 503 -12.20 32.36 17.17
CA ILE A 503 -13.00 32.18 18.39
C ILE A 503 -12.42 33.07 19.48
N ASN A 504 -13.18 34.08 19.89
CA ASN A 504 -12.83 34.93 21.02
C ASN A 504 -13.16 34.20 22.33
N ARG A 505 -12.12 33.76 23.06
CA ARG A 505 -12.20 33.13 24.38
C ARG A 505 -12.09 34.14 25.53
N SER A 506 -11.88 35.43 25.22
CA SER A 506 -11.79 36.48 26.24
C SER A 506 -13.17 36.92 26.74
N ASN A 507 -13.19 37.62 27.86
CA ASN A 507 -14.42 38.16 28.47
C ASN A 507 -14.82 39.55 27.93
N ARG A 508 -14.18 40.02 26.86
CA ARG A 508 -14.40 41.35 26.26
C ARG A 508 -14.60 41.24 24.76
N ILE A 509 -15.30 42.22 24.20
CA ILE A 509 -15.38 42.42 22.74
C ILE A 509 -13.97 42.76 22.25
N ARG A 510 -13.57 42.20 21.10
CA ARG A 510 -12.25 42.40 20.47
C ARG A 510 -12.47 42.85 19.04
N ARG A 511 -11.73 43.87 18.61
CA ARG A 511 -11.69 44.33 17.22
C ARG A 511 -10.39 43.85 16.58
N ILE A 512 -10.52 43.02 15.55
CA ILE A 512 -9.39 42.40 14.86
C ILE A 512 -9.45 42.79 13.38
N ASP A 513 -8.42 43.47 12.90
CA ASP A 513 -8.22 43.69 11.47
C ASP A 513 -7.59 42.44 10.85
N LEU A 514 -8.14 42.00 9.73
CA LEU A 514 -7.61 40.90 8.93
C LEU A 514 -6.96 41.45 7.67
N THR A 515 -5.71 41.08 7.42
CA THR A 515 -4.96 41.53 6.24
C THR A 515 -4.26 40.37 5.58
N SER A 516 -4.66 40.05 4.35
CA SER A 516 -3.96 39.06 3.53
C SER A 516 -2.66 39.61 2.94
N TYR A 517 -1.75 38.74 2.53
CA TYR A 517 -0.55 39.11 1.80
C TYR A 517 -0.07 37.97 0.92
N LEU A 518 0.15 38.24 -0.36
CA LEU A 518 0.84 37.34 -1.28
C LEU A 518 1.75 38.09 -2.25
N GLU A 519 2.95 37.55 -2.46
CA GLU A 519 3.90 38.07 -3.45
C GLU A 519 3.70 37.41 -4.81
N LEU A 520 3.48 38.21 -5.85
CA LEU A 520 3.18 37.70 -7.19
C LEU A 520 4.45 37.35 -7.98
N ALA A 521 4.45 36.18 -8.60
CA ALA A 521 5.46 35.75 -9.57
C ALA A 521 4.92 35.74 -11.01
N LEU A 522 3.72 35.18 -11.20
CA LEU A 522 3.02 35.02 -12.49
C LEU A 522 3.96 34.60 -13.64
N ALA A 523 4.86 33.65 -13.39
CA ALA A 523 5.94 33.27 -14.30
C ALA A 523 6.36 31.81 -14.09
N PRO A 524 6.97 31.16 -15.10
CA PRO A 524 7.70 29.92 -14.85
C PRO A 524 8.79 30.10 -13.79
N HIS A 525 8.96 29.11 -12.90
CA HIS A 525 9.83 29.20 -11.72
C HIS A 525 11.24 29.75 -12.02
N ASN A 526 11.92 29.15 -13.01
CA ASN A 526 13.28 29.54 -13.37
C ASN A 526 13.37 30.97 -13.92
N ALA A 527 12.32 31.46 -14.59
CA ALA A 527 12.30 32.82 -15.11
C ALA A 527 12.21 33.86 -13.98
N ASP A 528 11.44 33.58 -12.93
CA ASP A 528 11.37 34.43 -11.73
C ASP A 528 12.67 34.39 -10.91
N VAL A 529 13.31 33.23 -10.81
CA VAL A 529 14.59 33.10 -10.09
C VAL A 529 15.71 33.88 -10.78
N GLN A 530 15.82 33.80 -12.11
CA GLN A 530 16.93 34.41 -12.85
C GLN A 530 16.82 35.94 -12.98
N HIS A 531 15.62 36.46 -13.25
CA HIS A 531 15.41 37.88 -13.52
C HIS A 531 14.18 38.45 -12.79
N PRO A 532 14.16 38.45 -11.44
CA PRO A 532 12.99 38.85 -10.65
C PRO A 532 12.58 40.31 -10.88
N ALA A 533 13.56 41.23 -10.89
CA ALA A 533 13.30 42.66 -11.10
C ALA A 533 12.67 42.93 -12.48
N PHE A 534 13.09 42.17 -13.50
CA PHE A 534 12.53 42.27 -14.85
C PHE A 534 11.12 41.71 -14.89
N ASN A 535 10.84 40.57 -14.24
CA ASN A 535 9.50 39.99 -14.24
C ASN A 535 8.45 40.88 -13.57
N LYS A 536 8.80 41.55 -12.47
CA LYS A 536 7.91 42.49 -11.77
C LYS A 536 7.35 43.57 -12.68
N LEU A 537 8.13 44.04 -13.66
CA LEU A 537 7.70 45.07 -14.62
C LEU A 537 6.55 44.60 -15.52
N PHE A 538 6.29 43.30 -15.66
CA PHE A 538 5.24 42.78 -16.53
C PHE A 538 3.97 42.40 -15.79
N ILE A 539 3.91 42.59 -14.47
CA ILE A 539 2.72 42.30 -13.68
C ILE A 539 1.98 43.61 -13.44
N GLU A 540 0.70 43.63 -13.81
CA GLU A 540 -0.20 44.75 -13.57
C GLU A 540 -1.30 44.31 -12.61
N THR A 541 -1.62 45.16 -11.64
CA THR A 541 -2.67 44.91 -10.65
C THR A 541 -3.87 45.81 -10.90
N GLU A 542 -5.07 45.33 -10.59
CA GLU A 542 -6.30 46.08 -10.77
C GLU A 542 -7.25 45.78 -9.62
N ALA A 543 -7.83 46.81 -9.04
CA ALA A 543 -8.83 46.70 -8.00
C ALA A 543 -10.22 46.74 -8.66
N LEU A 544 -11.07 45.77 -8.31
CA LEU A 544 -12.46 45.69 -8.76
C LEU A 544 -13.40 45.97 -7.56
N PRO A 545 -13.85 47.23 -7.36
CA PRO A 545 -14.58 47.61 -6.15
C PRO A 545 -15.94 46.95 -6.00
N GLU A 546 -16.67 46.75 -7.09
CA GLU A 546 -18.00 46.13 -7.06
C GLU A 546 -17.94 44.67 -6.60
N GLN A 547 -16.84 43.97 -6.94
CA GLN A 547 -16.59 42.58 -6.58
C GLN A 547 -15.71 42.44 -5.33
N GLN A 548 -15.22 43.55 -4.76
CA GLN A 548 -14.24 43.59 -3.67
C GLN A 548 -13.06 42.64 -3.90
N THR A 549 -12.53 42.64 -5.12
CA THR A 549 -11.55 41.67 -5.59
C THR A 549 -10.33 42.40 -6.15
N LEU A 550 -9.14 41.88 -5.86
CA LEU A 550 -7.91 42.32 -6.51
C LEU A 550 -7.57 41.35 -7.64
N LEU A 551 -7.36 41.89 -8.83
CA LEU A 551 -6.84 41.18 -9.98
C LEU A 551 -5.35 41.49 -10.15
N ALA A 552 -4.61 40.49 -10.61
CA ALA A 552 -3.28 40.68 -11.16
C ALA A 552 -3.12 39.85 -12.43
N PHE A 553 -2.47 40.40 -13.43
CA PHE A 553 -2.19 39.68 -14.66
C PHE A 553 -0.81 40.01 -15.23
N ARG A 554 -0.28 39.07 -16.01
CA ARG A 554 0.99 39.25 -16.70
C ARG A 554 0.76 39.82 -18.10
N ARG A 555 1.27 41.01 -18.36
CA ARG A 555 1.25 41.64 -19.69
C ARG A 555 1.99 40.79 -20.72
N LEU A 556 1.36 40.60 -21.88
CA LEU A 556 1.89 39.82 -22.99
C LEU A 556 3.16 40.45 -23.55
N ARG A 557 4.19 39.64 -23.81
CA ARG A 557 5.41 40.09 -24.50
C ARG A 557 5.34 39.87 -26.01
N SER A 558 4.47 38.96 -26.45
CA SER A 558 4.21 38.70 -27.86
C SER A 558 2.77 38.23 -28.07
N SER A 559 2.28 38.32 -29.31
CA SER A 559 0.93 37.87 -29.69
C SER A 559 0.70 36.35 -29.61
N LYS A 560 1.73 35.57 -29.27
CA LYS A 560 1.69 34.10 -29.14
C LYS A 560 1.63 33.62 -27.69
N GLU A 561 1.78 34.52 -26.72
CA GLU A 561 1.69 34.18 -25.30
C GLU A 561 0.25 34.25 -24.78
N SER A 562 -0.11 33.39 -23.84
CA SER A 562 -1.32 33.49 -23.05
C SER A 562 -1.02 34.21 -21.73
N SER A 563 -1.87 35.17 -21.37
CA SER A 563 -1.76 35.89 -20.09
C SER A 563 -2.32 35.02 -18.97
N ILE A 564 -1.67 35.07 -17.80
CA ILE A 564 -2.16 34.45 -16.57
C ILE A 564 -2.85 35.54 -15.77
N TYR A 565 -4.07 35.25 -15.33
CA TYR A 565 -4.87 36.10 -14.46
C TYR A 565 -5.01 35.43 -13.10
N VAL A 566 -4.88 36.21 -12.04
CA VAL A 566 -5.11 35.79 -10.66
C VAL A 566 -6.06 36.77 -10.01
N ALA A 567 -7.06 36.23 -9.32
CA ALA A 567 -7.98 36.99 -8.51
C ALA A 567 -7.76 36.63 -7.04
N HIS A 568 -7.74 37.64 -6.17
CA HIS A 568 -7.65 37.47 -4.72
C HIS A 568 -8.79 38.22 -4.05
N ARG A 569 -9.46 37.54 -3.11
CA ARG A 569 -10.63 38.07 -2.40
C ARG A 569 -10.69 37.53 -0.99
N LEU A 570 -11.02 38.40 -0.04
CA LEU A 570 -11.45 38.05 1.31
C LEU A 570 -12.97 38.12 1.39
N THR A 571 -13.60 37.07 1.92
CA THR A 571 -15.07 36.98 2.05
C THR A 571 -15.43 36.75 3.52
N PRO A 572 -15.78 37.81 4.28
CA PRO A 572 -16.23 37.65 5.66
C PRO A 572 -17.67 37.13 5.72
N GLU A 573 -18.04 36.49 6.83
CA GLU A 573 -19.41 35.99 7.06
C GLU A 573 -20.43 37.15 7.22
N GLN A 574 -19.97 38.28 7.74
CA GLN A 574 -20.71 39.55 7.82
C GLN A 574 -19.79 40.66 7.30
N ALA A 575 -20.22 41.38 6.27
CA ALA A 575 -19.47 42.50 5.69
C ALA A 575 -20.16 43.83 6.04
N GLU A 576 -19.44 44.81 6.57
CA GLU A 576 -19.96 46.18 6.63
C GLU A 576 -19.60 46.97 5.36
N PRO A 577 -20.46 47.91 4.91
CA PRO A 577 -20.15 48.77 3.77
C PRO A 577 -18.93 49.66 4.06
N GLY A 578 -17.88 49.55 3.24
CA GLY A 578 -16.67 50.39 3.33
C GLY A 578 -15.44 49.72 3.97
N ASP A 579 -15.54 48.44 4.33
CA ASP A 579 -14.43 47.70 4.96
C ASP A 579 -13.33 47.22 4.00
N TRP A 580 -13.58 47.31 2.69
CA TRP A 580 -12.61 46.83 1.70
C TRP A 580 -11.50 47.86 1.46
N ARG A 581 -10.28 47.48 1.82
CA ARG A 581 -9.05 48.27 1.68
C ARG A 581 -7.97 47.37 1.13
N PHE A 582 -7.02 47.91 0.38
CA PHE A 582 -6.03 47.08 -0.29
C PHE A 582 -4.69 47.78 -0.49
N GLU A 583 -3.64 46.97 -0.67
CA GLU A 583 -2.34 47.45 -1.14
C GLU A 583 -1.80 46.49 -2.18
N THR A 584 -1.26 47.02 -3.28
CA THR A 584 -0.62 46.21 -4.33
C THR A 584 0.87 46.50 -4.50
N ASP A 585 1.42 47.52 -3.83
CA ASP A 585 2.86 47.81 -3.79
C ASP A 585 3.51 47.24 -2.52
N ARG A 586 4.36 46.24 -2.69
CA ARG A 586 5.12 45.58 -1.62
C ARG A 586 5.90 46.56 -0.74
N ARG A 587 6.49 47.59 -1.33
CA ARG A 587 7.31 48.57 -0.60
C ARG A 587 6.46 49.39 0.36
N ARG A 588 5.23 49.72 -0.05
CA ARG A 588 4.27 50.42 0.80
C ARG A 588 3.70 49.51 1.87
N PHE A 589 3.37 48.27 1.52
CA PHE A 589 2.87 47.29 2.47
C PHE A 589 3.87 46.97 3.58
N ILE A 590 5.12 46.63 3.23
CA ILE A 590 6.13 46.33 4.24
C ILE A 590 6.52 47.60 5.01
N GLY A 591 6.76 48.70 4.29
CA GLY A 591 7.23 49.95 4.86
C GLY A 591 8.75 50.00 5.06
N ARG A 592 9.29 51.21 5.17
CA ARG A 592 10.73 51.43 5.29
C ARG A 592 11.25 50.90 6.64
N GLY A 593 12.28 50.06 6.60
CA GLY A 593 12.95 49.52 7.80
C GLY A 593 12.19 48.38 8.48
N ARG A 594 11.14 47.87 7.85
CA ARG A 594 10.29 46.78 8.34
C ARG A 594 10.49 45.51 7.53
N SER A 595 9.84 44.43 7.96
CA SER A 595 9.86 43.12 7.32
C SER A 595 8.46 42.51 7.30
N LEU A 596 8.30 41.32 6.70
CA LEU A 596 7.04 40.58 6.78
C LEU A 596 6.68 40.11 8.20
N ALA A 597 7.62 40.14 9.15
CA ALA A 597 7.29 39.84 10.54
C ALA A 597 6.54 41.00 11.23
N ASP A 598 6.72 42.24 10.77
CA ASP A 598 6.06 43.46 11.26
C ASP A 598 5.81 44.46 10.12
N PRO A 599 4.92 44.14 9.15
CA PRO A 599 4.66 45.01 8.02
C PRO A 599 3.80 46.21 8.43
N MET A 600 4.05 47.36 7.80
CA MET A 600 3.27 48.57 8.05
C MET A 600 1.80 48.42 7.65
N GLY A 601 1.53 47.75 6.53
CA GLY A 601 0.19 47.59 5.96
C GLY A 601 -0.74 46.66 6.72
N ALA A 602 -0.24 45.87 7.68
CA ALA A 602 -1.08 45.07 8.56
C ALA A 602 -1.53 45.82 9.83
N THR A 603 -1.00 47.02 10.07
CA THR A 603 -1.28 47.81 11.30
C THR A 603 -1.71 49.24 11.00
N ARG A 604 -1.61 49.68 9.74
CA ARG A 604 -1.96 51.02 9.28
C ARG A 604 -2.82 50.93 8.04
N GLU A 605 -3.56 52.01 7.80
CA GLU A 605 -4.35 52.18 6.58
C GLU A 605 -3.49 51.98 5.32
N PRO A 606 -3.91 51.09 4.40
CA PRO A 606 -3.18 50.86 3.17
C PRO A 606 -3.37 52.01 2.18
N GLY A 607 -2.47 52.11 1.20
CA GLY A 607 -2.45 53.22 0.24
C GLY A 607 -3.37 53.07 -0.96
N ASN A 608 -4.11 51.95 -1.10
CA ASN A 608 -4.98 51.62 -2.23
C ASN A 608 -4.29 51.77 -3.60
N THR A 609 -3.01 51.36 -3.70
CA THR A 609 -2.31 51.42 -4.99
C THR A 609 -2.73 50.28 -5.91
N GLN A 610 -2.73 50.55 -7.22
CA GLN A 610 -3.02 49.60 -8.28
C GLN A 610 -2.35 50.03 -9.59
N GLY A 611 -2.35 49.16 -10.58
CA GLY A 611 -1.79 49.37 -11.91
C GLY A 611 -0.34 48.92 -11.99
N ASN A 612 0.51 49.77 -12.58
CA ASN A 612 1.92 49.47 -12.83
C ASN A 612 2.79 49.81 -11.60
N VAL A 613 2.72 48.96 -10.57
CA VAL A 613 3.54 49.07 -9.36
C VAL A 613 4.92 48.43 -9.54
N LEU A 614 5.93 48.91 -8.82
CA LEU A 614 7.32 48.42 -8.98
C LEU A 614 7.56 47.02 -8.40
N ASP A 615 6.80 46.64 -7.37
CA ASP A 615 6.92 45.35 -6.69
C ASP A 615 5.53 44.83 -6.32
N PRO A 616 4.86 44.10 -7.24
CA PRO A 616 3.44 43.77 -7.12
C PRO A 616 3.17 42.66 -6.09
N ILE A 617 2.17 42.93 -5.26
CA ILE A 617 1.56 42.01 -4.29
C ILE A 617 0.03 42.10 -4.41
N LEU A 618 -0.69 41.19 -3.77
CA LEU A 618 -2.09 41.39 -3.42
C LEU A 618 -2.23 41.31 -1.89
N SER A 619 -2.87 42.31 -1.29
CA SER A 619 -3.03 42.43 0.16
C SER A 619 -4.41 42.94 0.55
#